data_AF-A0A2S5BFX4-F1
#
_entry.id   AF-A0A2S5BFX4-F1
#
_cell.length_a   1.000
_cell.length_b   1.000
_cell.length_c   1.000
_cell.angle_alpha   90.00
_cell.angle_beta   90.00
_cell.angle_gamma   90.00
#
_symmetry.space_group_name_H-M   'P 1'
#
loop_
_entity.id
_entity.type
_entity.pdbx_description
1 polymer ?
#
loop_
_entity_poly.entity_id
_entity_poly.type
_entity_poly.pdbx_seq_one_letter_code
_entity_poly.pdbx_strand_id
1 'polypeptide(L)'
;MSATDSTGSESGFKSLETNVEFGFEMRLSWEFEANLAELPENGIESPQLETVPLKGTWRFQARPNQDEGSKVNVCLLYNPLSAGLLGKQVSLAIQFSTYCNGQAQILHTGTWVAQSFPGIDKATSKAYGSSYCIVQTKDFGKLDGVSEQDFAQTRRYLASAIVKQDAAPFPVFLDSQHGTRVETPLAVALSDPGSHAIEKDFCIRFSGASADGLKIWTTAAFLEQASPYFATLLGSDCSETVLRRSEGPRKTGVRDADASNAAGKVAVKDWADSDDETDAFVVRERLTAGSDDLADLEYRQITVHETAFSTYRAVLFYLRSRHIVFAPVRSSLGHSTSGDSTRTRNAYLSKYHDENPSLPLPGSPKSVYRLAHLLQLPDLQKLALKALSSSLTITGAIQEVASPTALAYDEVRKLLCSYLVKNLSAPNPAWTTLQEKAGQGELDSAAVILVDFITALIEARKEDA
;
A
#
# COMPACT_ATOMS: atom_id res chain seq x y z
N MET A 1 32.55 66.11 1.60
CA MET A 1 31.63 65.54 2.61
C MET A 1 30.22 65.63 2.06
N SER A 2 29.41 64.60 2.35
CA SER A 2 28.04 64.33 1.86
C SER A 2 27.95 63.55 0.55
N ALA A 3 28.07 62.23 0.70
CA ALA A 3 27.48 61.23 -0.18
C ALA A 3 26.07 60.91 0.35
N THR A 4 25.08 60.87 -0.53
CA THR A 4 23.70 60.48 -0.24
C THR A 4 23.52 59.00 -0.50
N ASP A 5 23.23 58.25 0.57
CA ASP A 5 22.91 56.82 0.56
C ASP A 5 21.56 56.54 -0.13
N SER A 6 21.58 55.61 -1.08
CA SER A 6 20.40 55.01 -1.69
C SER A 6 19.92 53.83 -0.84
N THR A 7 18.79 53.98 -0.17
CA THR A 7 18.10 52.91 0.55
C THR A 7 17.38 51.99 -0.44
N GLY A 8 17.96 50.81 -0.68
CA GLY A 8 17.26 49.70 -1.34
C GLY A 8 16.35 48.98 -0.35
N SER A 9 15.04 48.95 -0.63
CA SER A 9 14.07 48.20 0.15
C SER A 9 14.10 46.72 -0.26
N GLU A 10 14.71 45.86 0.56
CA GLU A 10 14.55 44.42 0.46
C GLU A 10 13.14 44.03 0.90
N SER A 11 12.30 43.61 -0.04
CA SER A 11 11.00 43.01 0.23
C SER A 11 11.20 41.59 0.80
N GLY A 12 11.28 41.49 2.12
CA GLY A 12 11.32 40.21 2.83
C GLY A 12 10.01 39.45 2.69
N PHE A 13 9.94 38.50 1.76
CA PHE A 13 8.91 37.47 1.76
C PHE A 13 9.18 36.53 2.95
N LYS A 14 8.38 36.65 4.02
CA LYS A 14 8.35 35.65 5.09
C LYS A 14 7.71 34.38 4.53
N SER A 15 8.48 33.29 4.53
CA SER A 15 7.99 31.94 4.24
C SER A 15 6.79 31.63 5.12
N LEU A 16 5.64 31.34 4.51
CA LEU A 16 4.48 30.79 5.22
C LEU A 16 4.75 29.32 5.47
N GLU A 17 4.76 28.90 6.74
CA GLU A 17 4.82 27.48 7.09
C GLU A 17 3.53 26.81 6.61
N THR A 18 3.63 26.04 5.53
CA THR A 18 2.54 25.17 5.07
C THR A 18 2.66 23.83 5.78
N ASN A 19 1.71 23.53 6.68
CA ASN A 19 1.56 22.22 7.28
C ASN A 19 0.47 21.44 6.52
N VAL A 20 0.74 20.18 6.19
CA VAL A 20 -0.21 19.26 5.57
C VAL A 20 -0.39 18.07 6.51
N GLU A 21 -1.57 18.00 7.14
CA GLU A 21 -1.96 16.88 8.01
C GLU A 21 -2.84 15.90 7.21
N PHE A 22 -2.57 14.61 7.33
CA PHE A 22 -3.37 13.55 6.70
C PHE A 22 -3.84 12.58 7.78
N GLY A 23 -5.16 12.45 7.97
CA GLY A 23 -5.76 11.56 8.96
C GLY A 23 -6.87 10.68 8.37
N PHE A 24 -7.13 9.55 9.02
CA PHE A 24 -8.25 8.66 8.71
C PHE A 24 -9.26 8.69 9.86
N GLU A 25 -10.53 8.96 9.57
CA GLU A 25 -11.64 8.85 10.53
C GLU A 25 -12.73 7.97 9.94
N MET A 26 -13.12 6.93 10.67
CA MET A 26 -14.28 6.09 10.36
C MET A 26 -15.31 6.19 11.48
N ARG A 27 -16.58 6.38 11.10
CA ARG A 27 -17.71 6.40 12.04
C ARG A 27 -18.70 5.30 11.71
N LEU A 28 -18.94 4.42 12.68
CA LEU A 28 -19.97 3.39 12.66
C LEU A 28 -21.09 3.82 13.59
N SER A 29 -22.35 3.72 13.16
CA SER A 29 -23.49 4.20 13.94
C SER A 29 -24.64 3.20 13.95
N TRP A 30 -25.27 3.03 15.11
CA TRP A 30 -26.43 2.17 15.32
C TRP A 30 -27.51 2.95 16.06
N GLU A 31 -28.71 2.94 15.48
CA GLU A 31 -29.89 3.51 16.11
C GLU A 31 -30.82 2.40 16.56
N PHE A 32 -31.35 2.55 17.76
CA PHE A 32 -32.27 1.57 18.34
C PHE A 32 -33.15 2.21 19.41
N GLU A 33 -34.25 1.54 19.74
CA GLU A 33 -35.12 1.91 20.85
C GLU A 33 -35.03 0.87 21.96
N ALA A 34 -34.89 1.31 23.21
CA ALA A 34 -34.78 0.39 24.35
C ALA A 34 -35.25 1.06 25.65
N ASN A 35 -35.64 0.24 26.63
CA ASN A 35 -35.68 0.64 28.04
C ASN A 35 -34.39 0.12 28.70
N LEU A 36 -33.51 1.01 29.14
CA LEU A 36 -32.18 0.59 29.65
C LEU A 36 -32.26 -0.10 31.02
N ALA A 37 -33.33 0.12 31.79
CA ALA A 37 -33.57 -0.57 33.06
C ALA A 37 -34.12 -2.00 32.89
N GLU A 38 -34.68 -2.31 31.71
CA GLU A 38 -35.36 -3.58 31.42
C GLU A 38 -34.69 -4.33 30.25
N LEU A 39 -33.39 -4.13 30.05
CA LEU A 39 -32.65 -4.90 29.04
C LEU A 39 -32.67 -6.40 29.37
N PRO A 40 -32.78 -7.28 28.35
CA PRO A 40 -32.64 -8.73 28.54
C PRO A 40 -31.32 -9.07 29.23
N GLU A 41 -31.25 -10.24 29.89
CA GLU A 41 -30.02 -10.70 30.57
C GLU A 41 -28.81 -10.77 29.61
N ASN A 42 -29.04 -11.18 28.37
CA ASN A 42 -28.03 -11.22 27.31
C ASN A 42 -27.81 -9.86 26.61
N GLY A 43 -28.59 -8.84 26.97
CA GLY A 43 -28.63 -7.55 26.31
C GLY A 43 -29.32 -7.57 24.94
N ILE A 44 -29.11 -6.49 24.21
CA ILE A 44 -29.47 -6.33 22.79
C ILE A 44 -28.19 -6.32 21.95
N GLU A 45 -28.22 -6.96 20.79
CA GLU A 45 -27.10 -7.01 19.84
C GLU A 45 -27.58 -6.56 18.46
N SER A 46 -26.78 -5.74 17.78
CA SER A 46 -27.08 -5.34 16.41
C SER A 46 -26.76 -6.47 15.43
N PRO A 47 -27.39 -6.49 14.24
CA PRO A 47 -26.83 -7.24 13.12
C PRO A 47 -25.40 -6.77 12.81
N GLN A 48 -24.66 -7.63 12.12
CA GLN A 48 -23.36 -7.27 11.58
C GLN A 48 -23.52 -6.17 10.53
N LEU A 49 -22.63 -5.17 10.57
CA LEU A 49 -22.53 -4.21 9.48
C LEU A 49 -21.93 -4.90 8.25
N GLU A 50 -22.67 -4.91 7.14
CA GLU A 50 -22.26 -5.59 5.90
C GLU A 50 -21.14 -4.85 5.16
N THR A 51 -21.11 -3.52 5.27
CA THR A 51 -20.16 -2.65 4.54
C THR A 51 -19.33 -1.82 5.51
N VAL A 52 -18.21 -2.38 5.98
CA VAL A 52 -17.23 -1.66 6.80
C VAL A 52 -15.87 -1.72 6.11
N PRO A 53 -15.17 -0.59 5.90
CA PRO A 53 -13.87 -0.57 5.21
C PRO A 53 -12.74 -1.27 6.00
N LEU A 54 -12.99 -1.63 7.26
CA LEU A 54 -12.07 -2.37 8.11
C LEU A 54 -12.49 -3.84 8.23
N LYS A 55 -11.52 -4.76 8.15
CA LYS A 55 -11.73 -6.17 8.44
C LYS A 55 -12.33 -6.36 9.85
N GLY A 56 -13.11 -7.42 10.02
CA GLY A 56 -13.72 -7.79 11.30
C GLY A 56 -15.24 -7.90 11.23
N THR A 57 -15.81 -8.51 12.26
CA THR A 57 -17.27 -8.60 12.43
C THR A 57 -17.71 -7.48 13.33
N TRP A 58 -18.06 -6.34 12.75
CA TRP A 58 -18.45 -5.15 13.52
C TRP A 58 -19.90 -5.22 13.95
N ARG A 59 -20.13 -5.28 15.26
CA ARG A 59 -21.45 -5.29 15.89
C ARG A 59 -21.46 -4.39 17.12
N PHE A 60 -22.65 -3.97 17.47
CA PHE A 60 -22.94 -3.26 18.70
C PHE A 60 -23.67 -4.17 19.67
N GLN A 61 -23.38 -4.06 20.97
CA GLN A 61 -24.12 -4.75 22.01
C GLN A 61 -24.34 -3.82 23.21
N ALA A 62 -25.56 -3.76 23.74
CA ALA A 62 -25.85 -3.10 25.02
C ALA A 62 -26.42 -4.14 25.99
N ARG A 63 -25.78 -4.31 27.15
CA ARG A 63 -26.17 -5.34 28.14
C ARG A 63 -26.14 -4.80 29.57
N PRO A 64 -26.99 -5.31 30.48
CA PRO A 64 -26.89 -4.99 31.90
C PRO A 64 -25.49 -5.28 32.45
N ASN A 65 -25.02 -4.46 33.38
CA ASN A 65 -23.83 -4.78 34.16
C ASN A 65 -24.23 -5.71 35.32
N GLN A 66 -23.60 -6.88 35.42
CA GLN A 66 -23.97 -7.91 36.40
C GLN A 66 -23.66 -7.50 37.85
N ASP A 67 -22.72 -6.57 38.04
CA ASP A 67 -22.28 -6.16 39.37
C ASP A 67 -23.19 -5.06 39.95
N GLU A 68 -23.91 -4.30 39.11
CA GLU A 68 -24.70 -3.14 39.54
C GLU A 68 -25.91 -2.89 38.61
N GLY A 69 -27.14 -2.99 39.17
CA GLY A 69 -28.40 -2.90 38.42
C GLY A 69 -28.75 -1.55 37.79
N SER A 70 -27.94 -0.51 37.97
CA SER A 70 -28.12 0.83 37.41
C SER A 70 -27.08 1.20 36.35
N LYS A 71 -26.38 0.19 35.81
CA LYS A 71 -25.33 0.36 34.80
C LYS A 71 -25.58 -0.52 33.58
N VAL A 72 -25.37 0.04 32.40
CA VAL A 72 -25.40 -0.67 31.11
C VAL A 72 -24.01 -0.62 30.48
N ASN A 73 -23.49 -1.79 30.09
CA ASN A 73 -22.29 -1.92 29.31
C ASN A 73 -22.63 -1.79 27.83
N VAL A 74 -22.05 -0.79 27.19
CA VAL A 74 -22.23 -0.48 25.77
C VAL A 74 -20.95 -0.89 25.04
N CYS A 75 -21.02 -1.98 24.30
CA CYS A 75 -19.88 -2.67 23.70
C CYS A 75 -19.87 -2.51 22.18
N LEU A 76 -18.68 -2.27 21.63
CA LEU A 76 -18.34 -2.48 20.23
C LEU A 76 -17.60 -3.81 20.10
N LEU A 77 -18.17 -4.74 19.33
CA LEU A 77 -17.60 -6.05 19.02
C LEU A 77 -16.99 -6.00 17.60
N TYR A 78 -15.82 -6.59 17.40
CA TYR A 78 -15.14 -6.56 16.09
C TYR A 78 -14.39 -7.86 15.72
N ASN A 79 -14.59 -8.95 16.47
CA ASN A 79 -13.86 -10.21 16.30
C ASN A 79 -14.02 -10.90 14.92
N PRO A 80 -13.03 -11.70 14.48
CA PRO A 80 -11.66 -11.76 14.99
C PRO A 80 -10.79 -10.66 14.36
N LEU A 81 -10.03 -9.94 15.19
CA LEU A 81 -8.96 -9.06 14.73
C LEU A 81 -7.65 -9.41 15.43
N SER A 82 -6.57 -9.51 14.66
CA SER A 82 -5.22 -9.67 15.21
C SER A 82 -4.80 -8.41 15.97
N ALA A 83 -3.97 -8.56 17.00
CA ALA A 83 -3.51 -7.42 17.78
C ALA A 83 -2.72 -6.44 16.89
N GLY A 84 -2.98 -5.14 17.06
CA GLY A 84 -2.34 -4.08 16.28
C GLY A 84 -2.75 -4.00 14.81
N LEU A 85 -3.76 -4.75 14.36
CA LEU A 85 -4.21 -4.77 12.96
C LEU A 85 -4.62 -3.39 12.44
N LEU A 86 -5.25 -2.55 13.27
CA LEU A 86 -5.65 -1.19 12.89
C LEU A 86 -4.54 -0.19 13.19
N GLY A 87 -3.76 -0.45 14.25
CA GLY A 87 -2.49 0.22 14.41
C GLY A 87 -2.05 0.80 15.71
N LYS A 88 -0.78 1.25 15.74
CA LYS A 88 -0.10 1.84 16.91
C LYS A 88 -0.62 3.21 17.33
N GLN A 89 -1.24 3.95 16.42
CA GLN A 89 -1.77 5.29 16.67
C GLN A 89 -3.24 5.37 16.27
N VAL A 90 -4.01 4.41 16.75
CA VAL A 90 -5.46 4.42 16.57
C VAL A 90 -6.09 4.82 17.89
N SER A 91 -6.86 5.90 17.84
CA SER A 91 -7.81 6.22 18.89
C SER A 91 -9.18 5.65 18.53
N LEU A 92 -9.83 5.05 19.52
CA LEU A 92 -11.21 4.61 19.42
C LEU A 92 -12.04 5.44 20.40
N ALA A 93 -13.20 5.88 19.99
CA ALA A 93 -14.21 6.44 20.88
C ALA A 93 -15.55 5.74 20.67
N ILE A 94 -16.23 5.39 21.75
CA ILE A 94 -17.62 4.93 21.73
C ILE A 94 -18.46 6.04 22.35
N GLN A 95 -19.28 6.67 21.52
CA GLN A 95 -20.24 7.70 21.92
C GLN A 95 -21.63 7.07 22.03
N PHE A 96 -22.28 7.26 23.17
CA PHE A 96 -23.65 6.83 23.39
C PHE A 96 -24.53 8.07 23.59
N SER A 97 -25.57 8.18 22.78
CA SER A 97 -26.43 9.37 22.73
C SER A 97 -27.91 8.98 22.86
N THR A 98 -28.73 9.89 23.38
CA THR A 98 -30.19 9.78 23.39
C THR A 98 -30.82 10.94 22.64
N TYR A 99 -31.98 10.72 22.04
CA TYR A 99 -32.69 11.76 21.30
C TYR A 99 -33.57 12.60 22.24
N CYS A 100 -33.32 13.92 22.24
CA CYS A 100 -34.09 14.93 22.98
C CYS A 100 -34.56 16.00 21.99
N ASN A 101 -35.87 16.22 21.90
CA ASN A 101 -36.46 17.18 20.97
C ASN A 101 -35.99 16.99 19.51
N GLY A 102 -35.81 15.73 19.09
CA GLY A 102 -35.35 15.38 17.73
C GLY A 102 -33.85 15.51 17.48
N GLN A 103 -33.05 15.92 18.48
CA GLN A 103 -31.59 16.00 18.37
C GLN A 103 -30.91 14.96 19.26
N ALA A 104 -29.87 14.31 18.73
CA ALA A 104 -29.04 13.39 19.50
C ALA A 104 -28.15 14.16 20.48
N GLN A 105 -28.26 13.85 21.77
CA GLN A 105 -27.42 14.40 22.84
C GLN A 105 -26.55 13.30 23.43
N ILE A 106 -25.25 13.58 23.59
CA ILE A 106 -24.26 12.60 24.07
C ILE A 106 -24.46 12.37 25.57
N LEU A 107 -24.87 11.16 25.96
CA LEU A 107 -24.95 10.72 27.35
C LEU A 107 -23.57 10.40 27.90
N HIS A 108 -22.76 9.68 27.13
CA HIS A 108 -21.47 9.18 27.58
C HIS A 108 -20.50 8.99 26.41
N THR A 109 -19.21 9.20 26.66
CA THR A 109 -18.14 8.88 25.71
C THR A 109 -17.04 8.09 26.41
N GLY A 110 -16.79 6.87 25.95
CA GLY A 110 -15.59 6.12 26.30
C GLY A 110 -14.52 6.37 25.24
N THR A 111 -13.28 6.64 25.66
CA THR A 111 -12.15 6.89 24.75
C THR A 111 -10.98 5.98 25.07
N TRP A 112 -10.36 5.44 24.03
CA TRP A 112 -9.13 4.66 24.08
C TRP A 112 -8.07 5.41 23.27
N VAL A 113 -7.02 5.86 23.94
CA VAL A 113 -5.96 6.69 23.35
C VAL A 113 -5.00 5.81 22.54
N ALA A 114 -4.39 6.40 21.51
CA ALA A 114 -3.40 5.85 20.58
C ALA A 114 -2.48 4.78 21.18
N GLN A 115 -2.93 3.52 21.07
CA GLN A 115 -2.15 2.31 21.32
C GLN A 115 -2.39 1.36 20.14
N SER A 116 -1.59 0.30 20.05
CA SER A 116 -1.85 -0.82 19.13
C SER A 116 -3.28 -1.31 19.28
N PHE A 117 -4.11 -1.13 18.25
CA PHE A 117 -5.51 -1.55 18.26
C PHE A 117 -5.77 -2.68 17.23
N PRO A 118 -6.52 -3.73 17.58
CA PRO A 118 -6.91 -4.09 18.96
C PRO A 118 -5.69 -4.33 19.83
N GLY A 119 -5.78 -3.97 21.11
CA GLY A 119 -4.73 -4.26 22.09
C GLY A 119 -4.63 -5.76 22.42
N ILE A 120 -3.61 -6.14 23.18
CA ILE A 120 -3.45 -7.50 23.69
C ILE A 120 -3.95 -7.54 25.14
N ASP A 121 -4.81 -8.51 25.44
CA ASP A 121 -5.13 -8.90 26.81
C ASP A 121 -3.90 -9.60 27.42
N LYS A 122 -3.35 -9.02 28.49
CA LYS A 122 -2.14 -9.53 29.15
C LYS A 122 -2.33 -10.92 29.77
N ALA A 123 -3.55 -11.26 30.19
CA ALA A 123 -3.82 -12.54 30.83
C ALA A 123 -3.91 -13.67 29.80
N THR A 124 -4.58 -13.41 28.67
CA THR A 124 -4.83 -14.44 27.64
C THR A 124 -3.85 -14.40 26.48
N SER A 125 -3.03 -13.35 26.37
CA SER A 125 -2.17 -13.05 25.22
C SER A 125 -2.92 -13.00 23.88
N LYS A 126 -4.25 -12.83 23.91
CA LYS A 126 -5.11 -12.69 22.73
C LYS A 126 -5.43 -11.22 22.49
N ALA A 127 -5.72 -10.88 21.24
CA ALA A 127 -6.23 -9.56 20.90
C ALA A 127 -7.59 -9.34 21.58
N TYR A 128 -7.84 -8.11 22.06
CA TYR A 128 -9.17 -7.74 22.54
C TYR A 128 -10.17 -7.92 21.41
N GLY A 129 -11.30 -8.57 21.70
CA GLY A 129 -12.39 -8.73 20.73
C GLY A 129 -13.47 -7.66 20.78
N SER A 130 -13.37 -6.78 21.77
CA SER A 130 -14.37 -5.76 22.05
C SER A 130 -13.79 -4.57 22.81
N SER A 131 -14.41 -3.41 22.67
CA SER A 131 -14.22 -2.23 23.51
C SER A 131 -15.58 -1.81 24.08
N TYR A 132 -15.63 -1.19 25.27
CA TYR A 132 -16.92 -0.88 25.91
C TYR A 132 -16.88 0.39 26.77
N CYS A 133 -17.98 1.15 26.77
CA CYS A 133 -18.21 2.22 27.75
C CYS A 133 -19.35 1.84 28.69
N ILE A 134 -19.41 2.47 29.87
CA ILE A 134 -20.40 2.19 30.89
C ILE A 134 -21.31 3.40 31.04
N VAL A 135 -22.60 3.22 30.73
CA VAL A 135 -23.63 4.23 30.89
C VAL A 135 -24.36 3.97 32.20
N GLN A 136 -24.55 5.01 33.00
CA GLN A 136 -25.19 4.92 34.32
C GLN A 136 -26.40 5.85 34.38
N THR A 137 -27.35 5.57 35.27
CA THR A 137 -28.55 6.40 35.47
C THR A 137 -28.21 7.89 35.66
N LYS A 138 -27.17 8.21 36.43
CA LYS A 138 -26.71 9.60 36.68
C LYS A 138 -26.20 10.34 35.45
N ASP A 139 -25.84 9.63 34.36
CA ASP A 139 -25.41 10.28 33.11
C ASP A 139 -26.59 11.00 32.43
N PHE A 140 -27.83 10.58 32.69
CA PHE A 140 -29.03 11.22 32.19
C PHE A 140 -29.28 12.59 32.85
N GLY A 141 -28.96 12.73 34.13
CA GLY A 141 -29.11 14.01 34.86
C GLY A 141 -28.16 15.13 34.40
N LYS A 142 -27.24 14.84 33.46
CA LYS A 142 -26.33 15.83 32.87
C LYS A 142 -26.91 16.52 31.64
N LEU A 143 -28.02 16.02 31.10
CA LEU A 143 -28.62 16.50 29.86
C LEU A 143 -29.81 17.42 30.14
N ASP A 144 -29.92 18.49 29.34
CA ASP A 144 -31.04 19.43 29.45
C ASP A 144 -32.35 18.78 29.00
N GLY A 145 -33.35 18.78 29.89
CA GLY A 145 -34.67 18.21 29.61
C GLY A 145 -34.75 16.69 29.73
N VAL A 146 -33.75 16.06 30.35
CA VAL A 146 -33.69 14.62 30.60
C VAL A 146 -33.57 14.38 32.10
N SER A 147 -34.34 13.42 32.60
CA SER A 147 -34.31 13.03 34.02
C SER A 147 -33.63 11.68 34.22
N GLU A 148 -33.18 11.39 35.45
CA GLU A 148 -32.70 10.05 35.81
C GLU A 148 -33.77 8.96 35.62
N GLN A 149 -35.06 9.31 35.72
CA GLN A 149 -36.17 8.37 35.50
C GLN A 149 -36.25 7.93 34.03
N ASP A 150 -35.69 8.71 33.12
CA ASP A 150 -35.67 8.41 31.69
C ASP A 150 -34.79 7.18 31.37
N PHE A 151 -33.95 6.74 32.31
CA PHE A 151 -33.22 5.47 32.23
C PHE A 151 -34.17 4.27 32.22
N ALA A 152 -35.33 4.38 32.87
CA ALA A 152 -36.36 3.34 32.96
C ALA A 152 -37.49 3.52 31.94
N GLN A 153 -37.29 4.37 30.92
CA GLN A 153 -38.26 4.61 29.86
C GLN A 153 -37.73 4.12 28.51
N THR A 154 -38.63 3.68 27.62
CA THR A 154 -38.26 3.38 26.24
C THR A 154 -37.92 4.66 25.50
N ARG A 155 -36.67 4.78 25.03
CA ARG A 155 -36.21 5.93 24.23
C ARG A 155 -35.41 5.46 23.02
N ARG A 156 -35.29 6.36 22.05
CA ARG A 156 -34.39 6.22 20.90
C ARG A 156 -32.98 6.62 21.31
N TYR A 157 -32.03 5.75 21.00
CA TYR A 157 -30.62 5.94 21.25
C TYR A 157 -29.82 5.87 19.94
N LEU A 158 -28.67 6.52 19.95
CA LEU A 158 -27.66 6.47 18.90
C LEU A 158 -26.34 6.07 19.55
N ALA A 159 -25.86 4.86 19.23
CA ALA A 159 -24.51 4.44 19.54
C ALA A 159 -23.61 4.71 18.35
N SER A 160 -22.45 5.31 18.57
CA SER A 160 -21.46 5.56 17.52
C SER A 160 -20.08 5.11 17.97
N ALA A 161 -19.38 4.36 17.12
CA ALA A 161 -17.96 4.06 17.26
C ALA A 161 -17.17 4.91 16.27
N ILE A 162 -16.21 5.69 16.77
CA ILE A 162 -15.35 6.57 16.00
C ILE A 162 -13.93 6.01 16.09
N VAL A 163 -13.41 5.52 14.99
CA VAL A 163 -12.03 5.05 14.87
C VAL A 163 -11.25 6.12 14.15
N LYS A 164 -10.28 6.74 14.83
CA LYS A 164 -9.36 7.70 14.22
C LYS A 164 -7.96 7.13 14.21
N GLN A 165 -7.29 7.24 13.08
CA GLN A 165 -5.85 7.07 13.05
C GLN A 165 -5.24 8.45 13.17
N ASP A 166 -4.61 8.70 14.32
CA ASP A 166 -3.90 9.95 14.54
C ASP A 166 -2.72 9.97 13.56
N ALA A 167 -2.63 11.04 12.77
CA ALA A 167 -1.45 11.29 11.97
C ALA A 167 -0.29 11.47 12.95
N ALA A 168 0.69 10.56 12.92
CA ALA A 168 1.95 10.89 13.58
C ALA A 168 2.41 12.23 13.00
N PRO A 169 2.69 13.27 13.82
CA PRO A 169 3.31 14.47 13.29
C PRO A 169 4.57 14.02 12.56
N PHE A 170 4.62 14.27 11.25
CA PHE A 170 5.78 13.93 10.45
C PHE A 170 7.00 14.60 11.12
N PRO A 171 8.05 13.86 11.51
CA PRO A 171 9.32 14.48 11.78
C PRO A 171 9.80 15.05 10.45
N VAL A 172 9.71 16.36 10.31
CA VAL A 172 10.39 17.09 9.27
C VAL A 172 11.88 16.97 9.54
N PHE A 173 12.55 16.21 8.67
CA PHE A 173 13.98 16.16 8.38
C PHE A 173 14.98 15.32 9.22
N LEU A 174 15.81 14.64 8.40
CA LEU A 174 17.25 14.37 8.49
C LEU A 174 17.82 13.43 9.56
N ASP A 175 18.47 12.42 8.99
CA ASP A 175 19.67 11.74 9.43
C ASP A 175 19.61 10.43 10.24
N SER A 176 20.27 9.46 9.60
CA SER A 176 21.08 8.38 10.16
C SER A 176 20.46 7.36 11.13
N GLN A 177 20.59 6.10 10.67
CA GLN A 177 20.84 4.91 11.50
C GLN A 177 19.87 4.69 12.66
N HIS A 178 18.90 3.80 12.44
CA HIS A 178 18.77 2.54 13.16
C HIS A 178 17.49 1.87 12.63
N GLY A 179 17.61 0.61 12.25
CA GLY A 179 16.47 -0.22 11.88
C GLY A 179 15.47 -0.25 13.02
N THR A 180 14.39 0.50 12.87
CA THR A 180 13.21 0.38 13.72
C THR A 180 12.02 0.19 12.81
N ARG A 181 11.41 -0.97 13.05
CA ARG A 181 10.20 -1.53 12.45
C ARG A 181 9.13 -0.44 12.31
N VAL A 182 8.98 0.04 11.08
CA VAL A 182 7.81 0.82 10.67
C VAL A 182 6.66 -0.18 10.49
N GLU A 183 6.15 -0.68 11.62
CA GLU A 183 4.80 -1.23 11.70
C GLU A 183 3.86 -0.03 11.54
N THR A 184 3.65 0.40 10.29
CA THR A 184 2.60 1.34 9.92
C THR A 184 1.39 0.53 9.44
N PRO A 185 0.34 0.46 10.26
CA PRO A 185 -0.76 -0.52 10.22
C PRO A 185 -1.86 -0.18 9.20
N LEU A 186 -1.60 0.77 8.31
CA LEU A 186 -2.34 1.01 7.08
C LEU A 186 -1.63 0.42 5.84
N ALA A 187 -0.58 -0.39 6.07
CA ALA A 187 -0.25 -1.43 5.14
C ALA A 187 -1.51 -2.31 4.99
N VAL A 188 -2.26 -2.10 3.90
CA VAL A 188 -3.08 -3.14 3.27
C VAL A 188 -4.52 -3.29 3.79
N ALA A 189 -5.42 -2.43 3.36
CA ALA A 189 -6.74 -2.89 2.89
C ALA A 189 -6.61 -3.78 1.61
N LEU A 190 -5.47 -4.46 1.39
CA LEU A 190 -4.87 -4.78 0.08
C LEU A 190 -4.16 -6.13 -0.02
N SER A 191 -4.56 -7.20 0.67
CA SER A 191 -3.87 -8.47 0.40
C SER A 191 -4.27 -8.99 -0.97
N ASP A 192 -5.33 -8.45 -1.56
CA ASP A 192 -5.53 -8.62 -2.98
C ASP A 192 -6.21 -7.37 -3.57
N PRO A 193 -5.68 -6.82 -4.66
CA PRO A 193 -6.53 -6.20 -5.68
C PRO A 193 -7.77 -7.05 -6.03
N GLY A 194 -7.77 -8.35 -5.73
CA GLY A 194 -8.92 -9.26 -5.79
C GLY A 194 -9.96 -9.23 -4.64
N SER A 195 -9.72 -8.71 -3.44
CA SER A 195 -10.57 -9.04 -2.27
C SER A 195 -11.56 -7.94 -1.82
N HIS A 196 -12.74 -7.93 -2.48
CA HIS A 196 -14.11 -7.46 -2.11
C HIS A 196 -14.55 -5.99 -1.80
N ALA A 197 -15.84 -5.78 -2.16
CA ALA A 197 -16.90 -4.83 -1.72
C ALA A 197 -17.01 -3.39 -2.27
N ILE A 198 -16.12 -2.95 -3.16
CA ILE A 198 -16.41 -1.82 -4.06
C ILE A 198 -16.56 -2.41 -5.46
N GLU A 199 -17.59 -2.01 -6.22
CA GLU A 199 -17.70 -2.38 -7.63
C GLU A 199 -16.43 -1.94 -8.35
N LYS A 200 -15.58 -2.91 -8.70
CA LYS A 200 -14.32 -2.64 -9.38
C LYS A 200 -14.66 -2.42 -10.84
N ASP A 201 -14.49 -1.20 -11.31
CA ASP A 201 -14.76 -0.79 -12.68
C ASP A 201 -13.51 -0.83 -13.57
N PHE A 202 -12.36 -1.28 -13.05
CA PHE A 202 -11.09 -1.29 -13.77
C PHE A 202 -10.26 -2.55 -13.57
N CYS A 203 -9.69 -3.07 -14.66
CA CYS A 203 -8.85 -4.27 -14.69
C CYS A 203 -7.51 -4.02 -15.41
N ILE A 204 -6.40 -4.36 -14.74
CA ILE A 204 -5.07 -4.37 -15.34
C ILE A 204 -4.71 -5.83 -15.64
N ARG A 205 -4.58 -6.17 -16.92
CA ARG A 205 -4.23 -7.52 -17.37
C ARG A 205 -2.77 -7.59 -17.77
N PHE A 206 -2.08 -8.66 -17.37
CA PHE A 206 -0.66 -8.86 -17.68
C PHE A 206 -0.49 -9.94 -18.73
N SER A 207 0.23 -9.62 -19.81
CA SER A 207 0.55 -10.61 -20.84
C SER A 207 1.75 -11.45 -20.38
N GLY A 208 1.49 -12.61 -19.74
CA GLY A 208 2.57 -13.51 -19.32
C GLY A 208 2.13 -14.73 -18.51
N ALA A 209 2.85 -15.84 -18.74
CA ALA A 209 2.93 -17.12 -18.01
C ALA A 209 1.68 -18.01 -17.84
N SER A 210 0.45 -17.54 -18.06
CA SER A 210 -0.77 -18.37 -18.00
C SER A 210 -1.75 -18.04 -19.13
N ALA A 211 -2.54 -19.03 -19.58
CA ALA A 211 -3.56 -18.87 -20.62
C ALA A 211 -4.61 -17.79 -20.27
N ASP A 212 -4.90 -17.59 -18.98
CA ASP A 212 -5.84 -16.58 -18.53
C ASP A 212 -5.19 -15.21 -18.22
N GLY A 213 -3.86 -15.20 -18.05
CA GLY A 213 -3.07 -14.03 -17.65
C GLY A 213 -3.33 -13.59 -16.20
N LEU A 214 -2.31 -13.05 -15.53
CA LEU A 214 -2.48 -12.44 -14.21
C LEU A 214 -3.31 -11.15 -14.35
N LYS A 215 -4.19 -10.88 -13.37
CA LYS A 215 -5.09 -9.72 -13.36
C LYS A 215 -5.04 -9.00 -12.02
N ILE A 216 -5.16 -7.68 -12.07
CA ILE A 216 -5.31 -6.80 -10.90
C ILE A 216 -6.60 -6.03 -11.11
N TRP A 217 -7.57 -6.23 -10.22
CA TRP A 217 -8.80 -5.44 -10.21
C TRP A 217 -8.68 -4.24 -9.28
N THR A 218 -9.23 -3.10 -9.69
CA THR A 218 -9.18 -1.83 -8.96
C THR A 218 -10.30 -0.90 -9.44
N THR A 219 -10.32 0.35 -8.96
CA THR A 219 -11.19 1.39 -9.50
C THR A 219 -10.42 2.38 -10.36
N ALA A 220 -11.07 2.92 -11.39
CA ALA A 220 -10.51 3.96 -12.24
C ALA A 220 -10.27 5.26 -11.45
N ALA A 221 -11.22 5.66 -10.60
CA ALA A 221 -11.10 6.84 -9.74
C ALA A 221 -9.84 6.80 -8.86
N PHE A 222 -9.50 5.63 -8.31
CA PHE A 222 -8.26 5.47 -7.55
C PHE A 222 -7.02 5.68 -8.42
N LEU A 223 -6.99 5.10 -9.63
CA LEU A 223 -5.85 5.22 -10.53
C LEU A 223 -5.65 6.67 -10.99
N GLU A 224 -6.72 7.36 -11.38
CA GLU A 224 -6.72 8.78 -11.77
C GLU A 224 -6.15 9.66 -10.65
N GLN A 225 -6.61 9.45 -9.41
CA GLN A 225 -6.11 10.20 -8.27
C GLN A 225 -4.65 9.88 -7.94
N ALA A 226 -4.23 8.64 -8.12
CA ALA A 226 -2.94 8.16 -7.66
C ALA A 226 -1.78 8.48 -8.62
N SER A 227 -2.03 8.75 -9.90
CA SER A 227 -1.00 8.94 -10.91
C SER A 227 -1.44 9.89 -12.03
N PRO A 228 -0.63 10.91 -12.37
CA PRO A 228 -0.90 11.78 -13.52
C PRO A 228 -0.98 11.02 -14.85
N TYR A 229 -0.20 9.94 -14.99
CA TYR A 229 -0.27 9.05 -16.15
C TYR A 229 -1.67 8.46 -16.29
N PHE A 230 -2.22 7.87 -15.23
CA PHE A 230 -3.55 7.29 -15.26
C PHE A 230 -4.66 8.34 -15.40
N ALA A 231 -4.52 9.52 -14.78
CA ALA A 231 -5.43 10.63 -15.00
C ALA A 231 -5.51 11.01 -16.48
N THR A 232 -4.36 11.05 -17.17
CA THR A 232 -4.30 11.33 -18.62
C THR A 232 -4.87 10.17 -19.43
N LEU A 233 -4.49 8.93 -19.12
CA LEU A 233 -4.92 7.72 -19.82
C LEU A 233 -6.44 7.52 -19.74
N LEU A 234 -7.05 7.85 -18.60
CA LEU A 234 -8.48 7.62 -18.35
C LEU A 234 -9.35 8.83 -18.66
N GLY A 235 -8.76 10.04 -18.64
CA GLY A 235 -9.44 11.28 -19.03
C GLY A 235 -9.43 11.55 -20.54
N SER A 236 -8.62 10.83 -21.30
CA SER A 236 -8.64 10.86 -22.76
C SER A 236 -9.39 9.62 -23.30
N ASP A 237 -9.99 9.72 -24.49
CA ASP A 237 -10.54 8.57 -25.24
C ASP A 237 -9.40 7.67 -25.78
N CYS A 238 -8.44 7.34 -24.91
CA CYS A 238 -7.24 6.58 -25.24
C CYS A 238 -7.63 5.15 -25.65
N SER A 239 -7.21 4.77 -26.85
CA SER A 239 -7.47 3.46 -27.46
C SER A 239 -6.87 2.27 -26.70
N GLU A 240 -5.98 2.53 -25.75
CA GLU A 240 -5.41 1.50 -24.85
C GLU A 240 -6.43 0.98 -23.84
N THR A 241 -7.45 1.78 -23.51
CA THR A 241 -8.53 1.39 -22.60
C THR A 241 -9.66 0.75 -23.41
N VAL A 242 -10.01 -0.49 -23.07
CA VAL A 242 -11.10 -1.22 -23.73
C VAL A 242 -12.21 -1.45 -22.73
N LEU A 243 -13.43 -0.99 -23.05
CA LEU A 243 -14.63 -1.34 -22.30
C LEU A 243 -14.97 -2.82 -22.57
N ARG A 244 -15.08 -3.60 -21.51
CA ARG A 244 -15.38 -5.03 -21.57
C ARG A 244 -16.55 -5.36 -20.67
N ARG A 245 -17.35 -6.32 -21.13
CA ARG A 245 -18.33 -7.02 -20.32
C ARG A 245 -17.72 -8.35 -19.89
N SER A 246 -17.97 -8.77 -18.66
CA SER A 246 -17.51 -10.08 -18.19
C SER A 246 -18.09 -11.21 -19.08
N GLU A 247 -17.24 -12.14 -19.51
CA GLU A 247 -17.70 -13.33 -20.23
C GLU A 247 -18.26 -14.32 -19.19
N GLY A 248 -19.59 -14.42 -19.10
CA GLY A 248 -20.25 -15.39 -18.23
C GLY A 248 -19.84 -16.85 -18.55
N PRO A 249 -20.12 -17.81 -17.65
CA PRO A 249 -19.71 -19.20 -17.82
C PRO A 249 -20.29 -19.77 -19.13
N ARG A 250 -19.41 -19.99 -20.12
CA ARG A 250 -19.77 -20.59 -21.41
C ARG A 250 -20.41 -21.96 -21.16
N LYS A 251 -21.72 -22.06 -21.39
CA LYS A 251 -22.36 -23.36 -21.66
C LYS A 251 -21.71 -23.95 -22.90
N THR A 252 -21.23 -25.17 -22.76
CA THR A 252 -20.68 -25.98 -23.84
C THR A 252 -21.69 -26.10 -24.97
N GLY A 253 -21.29 -25.67 -26.17
CA GLY A 253 -22.01 -25.94 -27.41
C GLY A 253 -22.51 -24.68 -28.12
N VAL A 254 -21.65 -24.10 -28.96
CA VAL A 254 -21.83 -23.94 -30.41
C VAL A 254 -20.52 -23.30 -30.91
N ARG A 255 -19.95 -23.88 -31.97
CA ARG A 255 -18.75 -23.36 -32.64
C ARG A 255 -19.15 -22.12 -33.42
N ASP A 256 -18.80 -20.94 -32.91
CA ASP A 256 -18.66 -19.76 -33.77
C ASP A 256 -17.29 -19.84 -34.45
N ALA A 257 -17.33 -20.24 -35.71
CA ALA A 257 -16.23 -20.27 -36.63
C ALA A 257 -15.92 -18.82 -37.08
N ASP A 258 -15.11 -18.10 -36.31
CA ASP A 258 -14.41 -16.90 -36.83
C ASP A 258 -13.14 -16.49 -36.07
N ALA A 259 -12.50 -17.45 -35.37
CA ALA A 259 -11.24 -17.22 -34.65
C ALA A 259 -10.07 -18.06 -35.17
N SER A 260 -10.14 -18.56 -36.41
CA SER A 260 -9.08 -19.38 -37.00
C SER A 260 -8.09 -18.58 -37.85
N ASN A 261 -7.53 -17.49 -37.31
CA ASN A 261 -6.39 -16.79 -37.93
C ASN A 261 -5.51 -15.97 -36.96
N ALA A 262 -5.34 -16.45 -35.71
CA ALA A 262 -4.33 -15.87 -34.80
C ALA A 262 -3.61 -16.93 -33.93
N ALA A 263 -3.59 -18.19 -34.36
CA ALA A 263 -2.68 -19.18 -33.79
C ALA A 263 -1.28 -18.95 -34.36
N GLY A 264 -0.36 -18.37 -33.57
CA GLY A 264 1.06 -18.39 -33.90
C GLY A 264 1.87 -17.10 -33.75
N LYS A 265 1.47 -16.13 -32.93
CA LYS A 265 2.43 -15.16 -32.38
C LYS A 265 2.39 -15.24 -30.86
N VAL A 266 3.35 -15.94 -30.27
CA VAL A 266 3.78 -15.62 -28.90
C VAL A 266 4.07 -14.13 -28.94
N ALA A 267 3.30 -13.32 -28.20
CA ALA A 267 3.58 -11.90 -28.09
C ALA A 267 5.04 -11.79 -27.62
N VAL A 268 5.91 -11.35 -28.52
CA VAL A 268 7.31 -11.14 -28.20
C VAL A 268 7.30 -10.12 -27.09
N LYS A 269 7.78 -10.51 -25.91
CA LYS A 269 7.93 -9.57 -24.82
C LYS A 269 9.09 -8.68 -25.22
N ASP A 270 8.76 -7.48 -25.69
CA ASP A 270 9.75 -6.52 -26.21
C ASP A 270 10.80 -6.15 -25.16
N TRP A 271 10.50 -6.42 -23.87
CA TRP A 271 11.46 -6.18 -22.81
C TRP A 271 11.28 -7.05 -21.56
N ALA A 272 12.36 -7.74 -21.15
CA ALA A 272 12.36 -8.64 -20.00
C ALA A 272 12.42 -7.85 -18.67
N ASP A 273 11.45 -8.10 -17.79
CA ASP A 273 11.42 -7.45 -16.47
C ASP A 273 12.21 -8.29 -15.46
N SER A 274 13.01 -7.65 -14.59
CA SER A 274 13.77 -8.40 -13.56
C SER A 274 12.88 -9.13 -12.55
N ASP A 275 11.62 -8.73 -12.44
CA ASP A 275 10.65 -9.35 -11.54
C ASP A 275 9.80 -10.46 -12.20
N ASP A 276 10.04 -10.82 -13.48
CA ASP A 276 9.32 -11.91 -14.16
C ASP A 276 9.45 -13.27 -13.46
N GLU A 277 10.58 -13.52 -12.81
CA GLU A 277 10.78 -14.72 -11.97
C GLU A 277 9.93 -14.70 -10.70
N THR A 278 9.62 -13.50 -10.19
CA THR A 278 8.74 -13.30 -9.03
C THR A 278 7.30 -13.65 -9.42
N ASP A 279 6.89 -13.31 -10.64
CA ASP A 279 5.58 -13.71 -11.17
C ASP A 279 5.49 -15.22 -11.37
N ALA A 280 6.56 -15.88 -11.80
CA ALA A 280 6.62 -17.34 -11.88
C ALA A 280 6.44 -18.00 -10.50
N PHE A 281 6.94 -17.37 -9.42
CA PHE A 281 6.68 -17.79 -8.04
C PHE A 281 5.20 -17.59 -7.68
N VAL A 282 4.61 -16.44 -8.01
CA VAL A 282 3.17 -16.17 -7.77
C VAL A 282 2.28 -17.19 -8.47
N VAL A 283 2.55 -17.49 -9.75
CA VAL A 283 1.77 -18.47 -10.52
C VAL A 283 1.86 -19.86 -9.90
N ARG A 284 3.05 -20.25 -9.42
CA ARG A 284 3.26 -21.55 -8.75
C ARG A 284 2.44 -21.68 -7.46
N GLU A 285 2.42 -20.64 -6.64
CA GLU A 285 1.66 -20.61 -5.38
C GLU A 285 0.15 -20.45 -5.58
N ARG A 286 -0.30 -19.78 -6.66
CA ARG A 286 -1.71 -19.45 -6.93
C ARG A 286 -2.52 -20.49 -7.72
N LEU A 287 -2.08 -21.74 -7.89
CA LEU A 287 -2.84 -22.74 -8.65
C LEU A 287 -4.19 -23.21 -8.03
N THR A 288 -4.74 -22.50 -7.05
CA THR A 288 -6.09 -22.76 -6.49
C THR A 288 -6.84 -21.49 -6.03
N ALA A 289 -6.87 -20.42 -6.83
CA ALA A 289 -7.78 -19.28 -6.57
C ALA A 289 -8.94 -19.27 -7.58
N GLY A 290 -10.17 -19.37 -7.05
CA GLY A 290 -11.40 -19.65 -7.77
C GLY A 290 -11.81 -18.62 -8.83
N SER A 291 -12.73 -19.06 -9.69
CA SER A 291 -13.36 -18.24 -10.73
C SER A 291 -14.05 -17.03 -10.11
N ASP A 292 -13.62 -15.83 -10.51
CA ASP A 292 -14.32 -14.57 -10.20
C ASP A 292 -15.72 -14.60 -10.84
N ASP A 293 -16.76 -14.77 -10.02
CA ASP A 293 -18.18 -14.59 -10.37
C ASP A 293 -18.48 -13.08 -10.57
N LEU A 294 -17.85 -12.45 -11.56
CA LEU A 294 -18.11 -11.06 -11.96
C LEU A 294 -19.00 -11.00 -13.22
N ALA A 295 -19.92 -11.95 -13.39
CA ALA A 295 -20.53 -12.28 -14.68
C ALA A 295 -21.32 -11.15 -15.38
N ASP A 296 -21.62 -10.02 -14.73
CA ASP A 296 -22.49 -8.98 -15.29
C ASP A 296 -21.94 -7.53 -15.24
N LEU A 297 -20.72 -7.30 -14.77
CA LEU A 297 -20.18 -5.95 -14.64
C LEU A 297 -19.47 -5.47 -15.92
N GLU A 298 -19.77 -4.24 -16.33
CA GLU A 298 -18.97 -3.51 -17.32
C GLU A 298 -17.74 -2.91 -16.61
N TYR A 299 -16.57 -3.08 -17.22
CA TYR A 299 -15.32 -2.57 -16.69
C TYR A 299 -14.41 -2.08 -17.81
N ARG A 300 -13.53 -1.13 -17.48
CA ARG A 300 -12.43 -0.70 -18.34
C ARG A 300 -11.22 -1.60 -18.12
N GLN A 301 -10.50 -1.93 -19.18
CA GLN A 301 -9.31 -2.79 -19.10
C GLN A 301 -8.12 -2.17 -19.84
N ILE A 302 -6.92 -2.33 -19.28
CA ILE A 302 -5.65 -2.14 -19.99
C ILE A 302 -4.82 -3.43 -19.98
N THR A 303 -3.97 -3.60 -20.98
CA THR A 303 -3.02 -4.72 -21.05
C THR A 303 -1.60 -4.22 -20.87
N VAL A 304 -0.89 -4.77 -19.87
CA VAL A 304 0.50 -4.44 -19.56
C VAL A 304 1.40 -5.53 -20.12
N HIS A 305 2.36 -5.12 -20.95
CA HIS A 305 3.31 -6.01 -21.63
C HIS A 305 4.72 -5.94 -21.06
N GLU A 306 5.14 -4.77 -20.59
CA GLU A 306 6.54 -4.49 -20.28
C GLU A 306 6.89 -4.55 -18.78
N THR A 307 5.90 -4.72 -17.91
CA THR A 307 6.11 -4.73 -16.45
C THR A 307 5.47 -5.95 -15.82
N ALA A 308 6.19 -6.58 -14.89
CA ALA A 308 5.75 -7.75 -14.16
C ALA A 308 4.54 -7.41 -13.26
N PHE A 309 3.68 -8.41 -13.07
CA PHE A 309 2.53 -8.35 -12.19
C PHE A 309 2.93 -8.00 -10.75
N SER A 310 3.98 -8.64 -10.24
CA SER A 310 4.49 -8.42 -8.88
C SER A 310 4.99 -7.00 -8.67
N THR A 311 5.73 -6.43 -9.62
CA THR A 311 6.16 -5.02 -9.60
C THR A 311 4.95 -4.09 -9.56
N TYR A 312 3.98 -4.32 -10.45
CA TYR A 312 2.75 -3.50 -10.49
C TYR A 312 1.97 -3.59 -9.18
N ARG A 313 1.82 -4.80 -8.64
CA ARG A 313 1.12 -5.02 -7.37
C ARG A 313 1.83 -4.31 -6.21
N ALA A 314 3.17 -4.33 -6.16
CA ALA A 314 3.95 -3.60 -5.16
C ALA A 314 3.79 -2.07 -5.30
N VAL A 315 3.75 -1.53 -6.53
CA VAL A 315 3.59 -0.10 -6.77
C VAL A 315 2.17 0.38 -6.48
N LEU A 316 1.13 -0.34 -6.89
CA LEU A 316 -0.25 0.00 -6.54
C LEU A 316 -0.48 -0.07 -5.03
N PHE A 317 0.18 -1.03 -4.37
CA PHE A 317 0.20 -1.10 -2.93
C PHE A 317 0.88 0.12 -2.29
N TYR A 318 2.02 0.57 -2.83
CA TYR A 318 2.68 1.81 -2.41
C TYR A 318 1.78 3.04 -2.61
N LEU A 319 1.06 3.15 -3.73
CA LEU A 319 0.19 4.29 -4.00
C LEU A 319 -0.92 4.45 -2.94
N ARG A 320 -1.37 3.33 -2.36
CA ARG A 320 -2.40 3.33 -1.31
C ARG A 320 -1.85 3.46 0.10
N SER A 321 -0.74 2.80 0.39
CA SER A 321 -0.22 2.67 1.76
C SER A 321 1.00 3.55 2.05
N ARG A 322 1.61 4.12 0.99
CA ARG A 322 2.94 4.72 0.98
C ARG A 322 4.05 3.79 1.48
N HIS A 323 3.78 2.49 1.55
CA HIS A 323 4.74 1.47 1.95
C HIS A 323 5.19 0.66 0.73
N ILE A 324 6.50 0.47 0.59
CA ILE A 324 7.08 -0.43 -0.38
C ILE A 324 8.30 -1.11 0.21
N VAL A 325 8.42 -2.42 -0.04
CA VAL A 325 9.62 -3.20 0.26
C VAL A 325 10.27 -3.55 -1.07
N PHE A 326 11.59 -3.39 -1.13
CA PHE A 326 12.38 -3.70 -2.30
C PHE A 326 13.04 -5.06 -2.15
N ALA A 327 12.95 -5.86 -3.21
CA ALA A 327 13.66 -7.12 -3.28
C ALA A 327 15.14 -6.85 -3.64
N PRO A 328 16.09 -7.64 -3.12
CA PRO A 328 17.50 -7.51 -3.47
C PRO A 328 17.72 -7.57 -4.99
N VAL A 329 18.64 -6.76 -5.50
CA VAL A 329 18.94 -6.75 -6.94
C VAL A 329 19.58 -8.09 -7.32
N ARG A 330 19.19 -8.66 -8.47
CA ARG A 330 19.68 -9.99 -8.91
C ARG A 330 21.21 -10.03 -8.97
N SER A 331 21.84 -8.95 -9.43
CA SER A 331 23.30 -8.81 -9.52
C SER A 331 24.02 -8.72 -8.17
N SER A 332 23.32 -8.42 -7.07
CA SER A 332 23.87 -8.45 -5.71
C SER A 332 23.88 -9.86 -5.11
N LEU A 333 23.09 -10.78 -5.66
CA LEU A 333 23.00 -12.17 -5.22
C LEU A 333 23.96 -12.98 -6.09
N GLY A 334 25.14 -13.29 -5.54
CA GLY A 334 26.19 -13.98 -6.27
C GLY A 334 25.70 -15.25 -6.95
N HIS A 335 26.27 -15.59 -8.11
CA HIS A 335 26.05 -16.88 -8.75
C HIS A 335 26.54 -18.00 -7.81
N SER A 336 25.62 -18.63 -7.06
CA SER A 336 25.94 -19.82 -6.29
C SER A 336 26.29 -20.96 -7.25
N THR A 337 27.58 -21.17 -7.50
CA THR A 337 28.11 -22.33 -8.24
C THR A 337 28.20 -23.58 -7.36
N SER A 338 27.81 -23.50 -6.10
CA SER A 338 27.69 -24.63 -5.17
C SER A 338 26.26 -24.63 -4.60
N GLY A 339 25.64 -25.81 -4.48
CA GLY A 339 24.22 -26.04 -4.12
C GLY A 339 23.73 -25.54 -2.76
N ASP A 340 24.19 -24.38 -2.30
CA ASP A 340 23.69 -23.66 -1.15
C ASP A 340 22.49 -22.80 -1.59
N SER A 341 21.30 -23.37 -1.42
CA SER A 341 20.00 -22.80 -1.82
C SER A 341 19.61 -21.53 -1.05
N THR A 342 20.37 -21.16 -0.01
CA THR A 342 20.04 -20.12 0.97
C THR A 342 20.25 -18.68 0.48
N ARG A 343 20.99 -18.45 -0.62
CA ARG A 343 21.29 -17.10 -1.16
C ARG A 343 20.58 -16.75 -2.46
N THR A 344 19.57 -17.51 -2.86
CA THR A 344 18.82 -17.20 -4.08
C THR A 344 17.74 -16.15 -3.81
N ARG A 345 17.42 -15.35 -4.83
CA ARG A 345 16.31 -14.38 -4.75
C ARG A 345 14.99 -15.05 -4.39
N ASN A 346 14.77 -16.26 -4.91
CA ASN A 346 13.60 -17.08 -4.59
C ASN A 346 13.54 -17.42 -3.10
N ALA A 347 14.66 -17.79 -2.46
CA ALA A 347 14.67 -18.06 -1.02
C ALA A 347 14.30 -16.81 -0.19
N TYR A 348 14.77 -15.62 -0.61
CA TYR A 348 14.35 -14.36 0.00
C TYR A 348 12.85 -14.12 -0.17
N LEU A 349 12.31 -14.32 -1.37
CA LEU A 349 10.89 -14.12 -1.67
C LEU A 349 9.99 -15.10 -0.90
N SER A 350 10.37 -16.38 -0.82
CA SER A 350 9.64 -17.38 -0.03
C SER A 350 9.63 -17.02 1.46
N LYS A 351 10.80 -16.72 2.02
CA LYS A 351 10.90 -16.29 3.43
C LYS A 351 10.06 -15.04 3.70
N TYR A 352 10.13 -14.04 2.81
CA TYR A 352 9.35 -12.82 2.93
C TYR A 352 7.85 -13.10 2.89
N HIS A 353 7.39 -13.97 1.99
CA HIS A 353 6.00 -14.37 1.86
C HIS A 353 5.49 -15.08 3.13
N ASP A 354 6.29 -15.99 3.69
CA ASP A 354 5.93 -16.71 4.91
C ASP A 354 5.83 -15.77 6.13
N GLU A 355 6.73 -14.79 6.23
CA GLU A 355 6.72 -13.78 7.30
C GLU A 355 5.64 -12.70 7.09
N ASN A 356 5.22 -12.46 5.85
CA ASN A 356 4.33 -11.35 5.46
C ASN A 356 3.25 -11.78 4.44
N PRO A 357 2.41 -12.79 4.76
CA PRO A 357 1.47 -13.37 3.79
C PRO A 357 0.39 -12.39 3.31
N SER A 358 0.18 -11.29 4.05
CA SER A 358 -0.76 -10.23 3.69
C SER A 358 -0.17 -9.17 2.76
N LEU A 359 1.16 -9.10 2.61
CA LEU A 359 1.84 -8.08 1.81
C LEU A 359 2.06 -8.56 0.36
N PRO A 360 2.10 -7.66 -0.63
CA PRO A 360 2.57 -8.03 -1.95
C PRO A 360 4.04 -8.43 -1.90
N LEU A 361 4.44 -9.32 -2.82
CA LEU A 361 5.86 -9.63 -2.98
C LEU A 361 6.64 -8.36 -3.36
N PRO A 362 7.85 -8.19 -2.82
CA PRO A 362 8.65 -7.01 -3.06
C PRO A 362 9.16 -6.99 -4.51
N GLY A 363 9.05 -5.83 -5.17
CA GLY A 363 9.60 -5.60 -6.50
C GLY A 363 11.08 -5.22 -6.45
N SER A 364 11.84 -5.47 -7.52
CA SER A 364 13.22 -4.99 -7.60
C SER A 364 13.26 -3.46 -7.70
N PRO A 365 14.27 -2.80 -7.12
CA PRO A 365 14.45 -1.35 -7.25
C PRO A 365 14.42 -0.86 -8.70
N LYS A 366 14.97 -1.63 -9.65
CA LYS A 366 15.02 -1.27 -11.07
C LYS A 366 13.64 -1.31 -11.72
N SER A 367 12.92 -2.41 -11.54
CA SER A 367 11.55 -2.58 -12.06
C SER A 367 10.62 -1.53 -11.47
N VAL A 368 10.73 -1.27 -10.17
CA VAL A 368 9.93 -0.23 -9.49
C VAL A 368 10.29 1.17 -9.98
N TYR A 369 11.59 1.52 -10.09
CA TYR A 369 12.02 2.82 -10.60
C TYR A 369 11.41 3.09 -11.98
N ARG A 370 11.50 2.09 -12.85
CA ARG A 370 10.94 2.17 -14.18
C ARG A 370 9.43 2.40 -14.17
N LEU A 371 8.70 1.58 -13.43
CA LEU A 371 7.25 1.72 -13.38
C LEU A 371 6.88 3.08 -12.78
N ALA A 372 7.62 3.55 -11.77
CA ALA A 372 7.47 4.87 -11.21
C ALA A 372 7.77 6.00 -12.21
N HIS A 373 8.72 5.79 -13.14
CA HIS A 373 8.98 6.71 -14.24
C HIS A 373 7.79 6.76 -15.21
N LEU A 374 7.29 5.61 -15.67
CA LEU A 374 6.12 5.51 -16.53
C LEU A 374 4.87 6.17 -15.90
N LEU A 375 4.62 5.86 -14.63
CA LEU A 375 3.47 6.37 -13.88
C LEU A 375 3.66 7.81 -13.34
N GLN A 376 4.78 8.46 -13.66
CA GLN A 376 5.11 9.84 -13.26
C GLN A 376 5.07 10.04 -11.73
N LEU A 377 5.73 9.14 -10.99
CA LEU A 377 5.79 9.11 -9.53
C LEU A 377 7.20 9.47 -9.02
N PRO A 378 7.58 10.76 -8.96
CA PRO A 378 8.95 11.19 -8.67
C PRO A 378 9.44 10.78 -7.27
N ASP A 379 8.55 10.74 -6.27
CA ASP A 379 8.92 10.31 -4.92
C ASP A 379 9.27 8.82 -4.88
N LEU A 380 8.54 8.00 -5.64
CA LEU A 380 8.81 6.58 -5.74
C LEU A 380 10.08 6.30 -6.55
N GLN A 381 10.36 7.10 -7.58
CA GLN A 381 11.64 7.06 -8.30
C GLN A 381 12.82 7.30 -7.34
N LYS A 382 12.75 8.34 -6.49
CA LYS A 382 13.78 8.63 -5.48
C LYS A 382 13.95 7.47 -4.48
N LEU A 383 12.85 6.90 -3.99
CA LEU A 383 12.90 5.75 -3.08
C LEU A 383 13.57 4.54 -3.75
N ALA A 384 13.24 4.27 -5.01
CA ALA A 384 13.81 3.18 -5.77
C ALA A 384 15.31 3.39 -6.06
N LEU A 385 15.75 4.60 -6.40
CA LEU A 385 17.17 4.93 -6.56
C LEU A 385 17.94 4.76 -5.24
N LYS A 386 17.38 5.22 -4.13
CA LYS A 386 17.97 5.04 -2.80
C LYS A 386 18.11 3.56 -2.44
N ALA A 387 17.07 2.76 -2.70
CA ALA A 387 17.09 1.32 -2.47
C ALA A 387 18.12 0.61 -3.36
N LEU A 388 18.20 1.00 -4.64
CA LEU A 388 19.20 0.50 -5.57
C LEU A 388 20.60 0.77 -5.02
N SER A 389 20.93 2.04 -4.75
CA SER A 389 22.23 2.46 -4.21
C SER A 389 22.61 1.71 -2.94
N SER A 390 21.67 1.52 -2.00
CA SER A 390 21.91 0.83 -0.73
C SER A 390 22.22 -0.66 -0.90
N SER A 391 21.83 -1.25 -2.03
CA SER A 391 22.01 -2.68 -2.33
C SER A 391 23.17 -2.96 -3.30
N LEU A 392 23.87 -1.93 -3.78
CA LEU A 392 24.95 -2.09 -4.73
C LEU A 392 26.16 -2.79 -4.10
N THR A 393 26.70 -3.74 -4.85
CA THR A 393 28.05 -4.28 -4.69
C THR A 393 28.87 -3.84 -5.89
N ILE A 394 30.21 -3.86 -5.80
CA ILE A 394 31.08 -3.51 -6.94
C ILE A 394 30.75 -4.38 -8.15
N THR A 395 30.74 -5.71 -7.98
CA THR A 395 30.39 -6.65 -9.06
C THR A 395 28.98 -6.41 -9.60
N GLY A 396 28.02 -6.15 -8.70
CA GLY A 396 26.64 -5.88 -9.10
C GLY A 396 26.53 -4.60 -9.92
N ALA A 397 27.16 -3.51 -9.49
CA ALA A 397 27.16 -2.24 -10.21
C ALA A 397 27.80 -2.36 -11.61
N ILE A 398 28.87 -3.15 -11.76
CA ILE A 398 29.49 -3.44 -13.07
C ILE A 398 28.51 -4.18 -13.99
N GLN A 399 27.77 -5.16 -13.47
CA GLN A 399 26.76 -5.88 -14.25
C GLN A 399 25.58 -4.97 -14.62
N GLU A 400 25.18 -4.06 -13.72
CA GLU A 400 24.02 -3.21 -13.89
C GLU A 400 24.26 -1.99 -14.78
N VAL A 401 25.49 -1.46 -14.84
CA VAL A 401 25.77 -0.24 -15.63
C VAL A 401 25.54 -0.44 -17.13
N ALA A 402 25.63 -1.69 -17.60
CA ALA A 402 25.33 -2.08 -18.98
C ALA A 402 23.93 -2.71 -19.14
N SER A 403 23.10 -2.69 -18.09
CA SER A 403 21.73 -3.20 -18.19
C SER A 403 20.86 -2.33 -19.09
N PRO A 404 19.85 -2.90 -19.76
CA PRO A 404 18.89 -2.11 -20.55
C PRO A 404 18.24 -0.97 -19.75
N THR A 405 18.01 -1.18 -18.45
CA THR A 405 17.50 -0.12 -17.56
C THR A 405 18.49 1.03 -17.43
N ALA A 406 19.77 0.77 -17.17
CA ALA A 406 20.76 1.84 -17.10
C ALA A 406 20.90 2.57 -18.45
N LEU A 407 20.77 1.87 -19.57
CA LEU A 407 20.79 2.51 -20.89
C LEU A 407 19.57 3.41 -21.14
N ALA A 408 18.39 3.00 -20.69
CA ALA A 408 17.15 3.76 -20.88
C ALA A 408 16.97 4.93 -19.90
N TYR A 409 17.60 4.89 -18.72
CA TYR A 409 17.37 5.85 -17.65
C TYR A 409 18.67 6.48 -17.12
N ASP A 410 18.89 7.75 -17.46
CA ASP A 410 20.11 8.49 -17.13
C ASP A 410 20.39 8.56 -15.63
N GLU A 411 19.37 8.74 -14.78
CA GLU A 411 19.57 8.82 -13.33
C GLU A 411 20.09 7.50 -12.73
N VAL A 412 19.59 6.36 -13.24
CA VAL A 412 20.06 5.03 -12.84
C VAL A 412 21.51 4.86 -13.27
N ARG A 413 21.85 5.24 -14.50
CA ARG A 413 23.21 5.12 -15.03
C ARG A 413 24.21 6.01 -14.27
N LYS A 414 23.85 7.27 -14.03
CA LYS A 414 24.65 8.20 -13.23
C LYS A 414 24.92 7.65 -11.84
N LEU A 415 23.89 7.16 -11.16
CA LEU A 415 24.01 6.54 -9.83
C LEU A 415 25.00 5.36 -9.83
N LEU A 416 24.91 4.49 -10.83
CA LEU A 416 25.81 3.33 -10.98
C LEU A 416 27.25 3.77 -11.28
N CYS A 417 27.45 4.71 -12.21
CA CYS A 417 28.78 5.23 -12.54
C CYS A 417 29.44 5.93 -11.34
N SER A 418 28.71 6.80 -10.63
CA SER A 418 29.23 7.46 -9.42
C SER A 418 29.60 6.46 -8.33
N TYR A 419 28.80 5.41 -8.13
CA TYR A 419 29.15 4.34 -7.19
C TYR A 419 30.43 3.60 -7.61
N LEU A 420 30.58 3.27 -8.90
CA LEU A 420 31.78 2.60 -9.40
C LEU A 420 33.02 3.47 -9.27
N VAL A 421 32.95 4.75 -9.61
CA VAL A 421 34.07 5.69 -9.45
C VAL A 421 34.58 5.73 -8.02
N LYS A 422 33.67 5.72 -7.05
CA LYS A 422 34.01 5.78 -5.62
C LYS A 422 34.58 4.47 -5.06
N ASN A 423 34.17 3.32 -5.57
CA ASN A 423 34.43 2.03 -4.92
C ASN A 423 35.29 1.06 -5.75
N LEU A 424 35.51 1.32 -7.04
CA LEU A 424 36.25 0.42 -7.92
C LEU A 424 37.77 0.58 -7.69
N SER A 425 38.38 -0.40 -7.02
CA SER A 425 39.83 -0.54 -6.95
C SER A 425 40.36 -1.46 -8.06
N ALA A 426 41.43 -1.07 -8.74
CA ALA A 426 42.12 -1.94 -9.70
C ALA A 426 42.98 -2.99 -8.96
N PRO A 427 43.04 -4.26 -9.43
CA PRO A 427 42.33 -4.86 -10.57
C PRO A 427 40.98 -5.52 -10.19
N ASN A 428 39.95 -5.41 -11.04
CA ASN A 428 38.66 -6.08 -10.86
C ASN A 428 38.29 -6.92 -12.11
N PRO A 429 38.14 -8.25 -12.01
CA PRO A 429 37.91 -9.11 -13.17
C PRO A 429 36.57 -8.87 -13.87
N ALA A 430 35.52 -8.50 -13.13
CA ALA A 430 34.22 -8.19 -13.73
C ALA A 430 34.30 -6.93 -14.61
N TRP A 431 35.13 -5.96 -14.20
CA TRP A 431 35.40 -4.77 -15.01
C TRP A 431 36.17 -5.11 -16.29
N THR A 432 37.19 -5.97 -16.19
CA THR A 432 37.93 -6.46 -17.37
C THR A 432 37.01 -7.15 -18.37
N THR A 433 36.12 -8.03 -17.90
CA THR A 433 35.13 -8.69 -18.78
C THR A 433 34.19 -7.68 -19.45
N LEU A 434 33.75 -6.65 -18.73
CA LEU A 434 32.92 -5.60 -19.31
C LEU A 434 33.67 -4.82 -20.41
N GLN A 435 34.96 -4.52 -20.19
CA GLN A 435 35.83 -3.87 -21.18
C GLN A 435 36.04 -4.73 -22.43
N GLU A 436 36.24 -6.04 -22.27
CA GLU A 436 36.38 -6.98 -23.39
C GLU A 436 35.10 -7.01 -24.24
N LYS A 437 33.93 -7.09 -23.62
CA LYS A 437 32.64 -7.03 -24.32
C LYS A 437 32.44 -5.71 -25.05
N ALA A 438 32.82 -4.59 -24.42
CA ALA A 438 32.80 -3.28 -25.08
C ALA A 438 33.72 -3.24 -26.31
N GLY A 439 34.93 -3.80 -26.21
CA GLY A 439 35.89 -3.88 -27.31
C GLY A 439 35.44 -4.78 -28.47
N GLN A 440 34.62 -5.79 -28.16
CA GLN A 440 34.01 -6.68 -29.16
C GLN A 440 32.75 -6.09 -29.82
N GLY A 441 32.27 -4.93 -29.36
CA GLY A 441 31.05 -4.31 -29.88
C GLY A 441 29.76 -4.98 -29.41
N GLU A 442 29.81 -5.82 -28.37
CA GLU A 442 28.63 -6.51 -27.82
C GLU A 442 27.74 -5.61 -26.94
N LEU A 443 28.19 -4.36 -26.70
CA LEU A 443 27.46 -3.37 -25.93
C LEU A 443 27.01 -2.26 -26.86
N ASP A 444 25.73 -2.31 -27.26
CA ASP A 444 25.07 -1.36 -28.18
C ASP A 444 25.23 0.12 -27.76
N SER A 445 25.61 0.38 -26.51
CA SER A 445 25.78 1.73 -25.95
C SER A 445 27.02 1.87 -25.06
N ALA A 446 28.08 1.10 -25.32
CA ALA A 446 29.35 1.20 -24.59
C ALA A 446 29.91 2.62 -24.54
N ALA A 447 29.75 3.41 -25.62
CA ALA A 447 30.21 4.79 -25.67
C ALA A 447 29.53 5.69 -24.62
N VAL A 448 28.22 5.56 -24.44
CA VAL A 448 27.45 6.35 -23.45
C VAL A 448 27.91 6.01 -22.03
N ILE A 449 28.08 4.73 -21.74
CA ILE A 449 28.57 4.26 -20.43
C ILE A 449 29.97 4.83 -20.15
N LEU A 450 30.88 4.79 -21.13
CA LEU A 450 32.23 5.33 -20.99
C LEU A 450 32.24 6.84 -20.76
N VAL A 451 31.43 7.60 -21.50
CA VAL A 451 31.31 9.06 -21.34
C VAL A 451 30.81 9.42 -19.93
N ASP A 452 29.76 8.75 -19.45
CA ASP A 452 29.22 9.02 -18.12
C ASP A 452 30.19 8.59 -17.01
N PHE A 453 30.90 7.48 -17.20
CA PHE A 453 31.94 7.02 -16.26
C PHE A 453 33.12 8.00 -16.19
N ILE A 454 33.61 8.49 -17.33
CA ILE A 454 34.67 9.51 -17.38
C ILE A 454 34.20 10.82 -16.76
N THR A 455 32.96 11.23 -17.02
CA THR A 455 32.36 12.44 -16.44
C THR A 455 32.33 12.34 -14.91
N ALA A 456 31.84 11.22 -14.37
CA ALA A 456 31.84 10.96 -12.93
C ALA A 456 33.27 10.93 -12.33
N LEU A 457 34.27 10.40 -13.05
CA LEU A 457 35.67 10.43 -12.63
C LEU A 457 36.23 11.86 -12.54
N ILE A 458 35.88 12.72 -13.50
CA ILE A 458 36.32 14.12 -13.51
C ILE A 458 35.68 14.89 -12.35
N GLU A 459 34.39 14.66 -12.08
CA GLU A 459 33.66 15.30 -10.98
C GLU A 459 34.22 14.89 -9.61
N ALA A 460 34.41 13.60 -9.36
CA ALA A 460 34.99 13.12 -8.10
C ALA A 460 36.36 13.74 -7.81
N ARG A 461 37.21 13.91 -8.83
CA ARG A 461 38.52 14.57 -8.67
C ARG A 461 38.45 16.07 -8.39
N LYS A 462 37.35 16.74 -8.75
CA LYS A 462 37.13 18.15 -8.41
C LYS A 462 36.68 18.32 -6.95
N GLU A 463 36.00 17.32 -6.38
CA GLU A 463 35.57 17.35 -4.98
C GLU A 463 36.73 17.07 -3.99
N ASP A 464 37.75 16.35 -4.44
CA ASP A 464 38.97 16.05 -3.67
C ASP A 464 40.05 17.17 -3.71
N ALA A 465 39.85 18.21 -4.54
CA ALA A 465 40.79 19.32 -4.77
C ALA A 465 40.28 20.63 -4.15
#